data_AF-A0A522DYB7-F1
#
_entry.id   AF-A0A522DYB7-F1
#
_cell.length_a   1.000
_cell.length_b   1.000
_cell.length_c   1.000
_cell.angle_alpha   90.00
_cell.angle_beta   90.00
_cell.angle_gamma   90.00
#
_symmetry.space_group_name_H-M   'P 1'
#
loop_
_entity.id
_entity.type
_entity.pdbx_description
1 polymer ?
#
loop_
_entity_poly.entity_id
_entity_poly.type
_entity_poly.pdbx_seq_one_letter_code
_entity_poly.pdbx_strand_id
1 'polypeptide(L)'
;MAKLFDATGLSYRTAGWAAIASGTLGILAYAALMTAVMTRTTMALTGQVFFLFRTHDVIVILQFLLMIPALVALHKLSHKQLQGMSRATLATGIVALSLTALFLIFIFPWIMSDEYYMIPQAMFGVWLIVVNWQLSGVLSRGIRWFGMVVGVGLLLVGIFEVGYAIFVNPIGLRIPAVPIEELEIPVETTANIILHNILVIGSFMGVLTLPIWTIILGRKLLRVKVVQPLT
;
A
#
# COMPACT_ATOMS: atom_id res chain seq x y z
N MET A 1 14.76 23.71 -18.23
CA MET A 1 14.20 22.76 -17.23
C MET A 1 13.37 21.60 -17.80
N ALA A 2 13.17 21.47 -19.12
CA ALA A 2 12.31 20.43 -19.71
C ALA A 2 13.01 19.08 -20.03
N LYS A 3 14.34 18.98 -19.86
CA LYS A 3 15.12 17.77 -20.23
C LYS A 3 15.42 16.80 -19.07
N LEU A 4 15.07 17.13 -17.83
CA LEU A 4 15.40 16.25 -16.69
C LEU A 4 14.43 15.06 -16.51
N PHE A 5 13.31 15.01 -17.23
CA PHE A 5 12.30 13.95 -17.08
C PHE A 5 12.31 12.88 -18.18
N ASP A 6 13.09 13.05 -19.25
CA ASP A 6 13.31 11.98 -20.25
C ASP A 6 14.38 10.96 -19.81
N ALA A 7 15.07 11.21 -18.69
CA ALA A 7 16.16 10.38 -18.19
C ALA A 7 15.73 9.04 -17.56
N THR A 8 14.43 8.79 -17.38
CA THR A 8 13.97 7.49 -16.87
C THR A 8 13.39 6.68 -18.02
N GLY A 9 14.25 6.16 -18.91
CA GLY A 9 13.92 5.22 -19.99
C GLY A 9 13.42 3.86 -19.50
N LEU A 10 12.64 3.82 -18.42
CA LEU A 10 12.06 2.62 -17.86
C LEU A 10 11.01 2.09 -18.84
N SER A 11 11.36 0.99 -19.50
CA SER A 11 10.47 0.28 -20.40
C SER A 11 9.23 -0.19 -19.66
N TYR A 12 8.06 -0.15 -20.32
CA TYR A 12 6.82 -0.75 -19.81
C TYR A 12 7.02 -2.21 -19.37
N ARG A 13 7.99 -2.91 -19.98
CA ARG A 13 8.35 -4.27 -19.60
C ARG A 13 8.96 -4.35 -18.20
N THR A 14 9.93 -3.49 -17.90
CA THR A 14 10.58 -3.44 -16.57
C THR A 14 9.58 -3.03 -15.49
N ALA A 15 8.74 -2.03 -15.77
CA ALA A 15 7.68 -1.62 -14.85
C ALA A 15 6.63 -2.72 -14.62
N GLY A 16 6.28 -3.46 -15.68
CA GLY A 16 5.35 -4.58 -15.59
C GLY A 16 5.88 -5.73 -14.73
N TRP A 17 7.16 -6.07 -14.87
CA TRP A 17 7.80 -7.07 -14.00
C TRP A 17 7.95 -6.59 -12.55
N ALA A 18 8.32 -5.32 -12.34
CA ALA A 18 8.39 -4.75 -10.99
C ALA A 18 7.03 -4.80 -10.28
N ALA A 19 5.94 -4.50 -11.00
CA ALA A 19 4.57 -4.64 -10.48
C ALA A 19 4.22 -6.10 -10.15
N ILE A 20 4.56 -7.06 -11.01
CA ILE A 20 4.31 -8.48 -10.72
C ILE A 20 5.11 -8.93 -9.50
N ALA A 21 6.40 -8.58 -9.42
CA ALA A 21 7.24 -8.89 -8.26
C ALA A 21 6.69 -8.27 -6.97
N SER A 22 6.27 -7.00 -7.02
CA SER A 22 5.60 -6.32 -5.92
C SER A 22 4.36 -7.08 -5.45
N GLY A 23 3.47 -7.47 -6.36
CA GLY A 23 2.29 -8.23 -5.96
C GLY A 23 2.60 -9.65 -5.48
N THR A 24 3.62 -10.33 -6.00
CA THR A 24 4.05 -11.62 -5.43
C THR A 24 4.55 -11.45 -4.00
N LEU A 25 5.37 -10.43 -3.75
CA LEU A 25 5.84 -10.11 -2.41
C LEU A 25 4.66 -9.76 -1.49
N GLY A 26 3.68 -8.99 -1.96
CA GLY A 26 2.52 -8.66 -1.15
C GLY A 26 1.66 -9.85 -0.73
N ILE A 27 1.55 -10.88 -1.57
CA ILE A 27 0.90 -12.15 -1.18
C ILE A 27 1.68 -12.82 -0.05
N LEU A 28 3.02 -12.85 -0.14
CA LEU A 28 3.89 -13.42 0.89
C LEU A 28 3.84 -12.61 2.21
N ALA A 29 3.84 -11.28 2.13
CA ALA A 29 3.67 -10.40 3.27
C ALA A 29 2.33 -10.69 3.98
N TYR A 30 1.24 -10.72 3.23
CA TYR A 30 -0.08 -11.02 3.81
C TYR A 30 -0.13 -12.41 4.44
N ALA A 31 0.47 -13.42 3.82
CA ALA A 31 0.57 -14.75 4.41
C ALA A 31 1.36 -14.75 5.72
N ALA A 32 2.49 -14.04 5.79
CA ALA A 32 3.29 -13.89 7.01
C ALA A 32 2.49 -13.19 8.12
N LEU A 33 1.80 -12.10 7.79
CA LEU A 33 0.92 -11.37 8.71
C LEU A 33 -0.19 -12.26 9.26
N MET A 34 -0.94 -12.93 8.38
CA MET A 34 -2.04 -13.78 8.81
C MET A 34 -1.55 -14.97 9.63
N THR A 35 -0.39 -15.54 9.28
CA THR A 35 0.23 -16.60 10.08
C THR A 35 0.55 -16.07 11.47
N ALA A 36 1.19 -14.89 11.59
CA ALA A 36 1.48 -14.27 12.89
C ALA A 36 0.21 -14.04 13.72
N VAL A 37 -0.84 -13.48 13.11
CA VAL A 37 -2.12 -13.18 13.75
C VAL A 37 -2.88 -14.44 14.17
N MET A 38 -2.83 -15.51 13.38
CA MET A 38 -3.55 -16.77 13.69
C MET A 38 -2.80 -17.67 14.66
N THR A 39 -1.47 -17.54 14.75
CA THR A 39 -0.62 -18.36 15.64
C THR A 39 -0.34 -17.71 16.98
N ARG A 40 -0.58 -16.40 17.14
CA ARG A 40 -0.47 -15.74 18.45
C ARG A 40 -1.55 -16.28 19.38
N THR A 41 -1.14 -16.80 20.54
CA THR A 41 -2.04 -17.31 21.58
C THR A 41 -2.25 -16.32 22.71
N THR A 42 -1.37 -15.32 22.82
CA THR A 42 -1.38 -14.25 23.83
C THR A 42 -1.07 -12.90 23.18
N MET A 43 -1.34 -11.81 23.90
CA MET A 43 -0.90 -10.46 23.49
C MET A 43 0.62 -10.30 23.55
N ALA A 44 1.30 -11.07 24.41
CA ALA A 44 2.76 -11.16 24.41
C ALA A 44 3.26 -11.85 23.13
N LEU A 45 4.18 -11.19 22.41
CA LEU A 45 4.78 -11.72 21.19
C LEU A 45 5.85 -12.76 21.54
N THR A 46 5.65 -14.00 21.11
CA THR A 46 6.75 -14.98 21.09
C THR A 46 7.78 -14.58 20.04
N GLY A 47 9.03 -15.03 20.19
CA GLY A 47 10.09 -14.71 19.22
C GLY A 47 9.74 -15.10 17.77
N GLN A 48 8.99 -16.19 17.59
CA GLN A 48 8.52 -16.63 16.27
C GLN A 48 7.46 -15.68 15.69
N VAL A 49 6.47 -15.27 16.47
CA VAL A 49 5.42 -14.35 16.01
C VAL A 49 6.01 -12.98 15.71
N PHE A 50 6.93 -12.49 16.56
CA PHE A 50 7.68 -11.26 16.31
C PHE A 50 8.46 -11.32 14.99
N PHE A 51 9.15 -12.45 14.73
CA PHE A 51 9.88 -12.64 13.48
C PHE A 51 8.97 -12.61 12.24
N LEU A 52 7.75 -13.17 12.33
CA LEU A 52 6.77 -13.12 11.24
C LEU A 52 6.28 -11.70 10.97
N PHE A 53 6.01 -10.89 12.01
CA PHE A 53 5.67 -9.47 11.83
C PHE A 53 6.81 -8.70 11.16
N ARG A 54 8.05 -8.85 11.63
CA ARG A 54 9.21 -8.19 11.00
C ARG A 54 9.45 -8.64 9.57
N THR A 55 9.22 -9.93 9.28
CA THR A 55 9.28 -10.46 7.92
C THR A 55 8.21 -9.81 7.04
N HIS A 56 6.98 -9.69 7.54
CA HIS A 56 5.92 -8.93 6.86
C HIS A 56 6.39 -7.51 6.55
N ASP A 57 6.91 -6.77 7.52
CA ASP A 57 7.27 -5.35 7.36
C ASP A 57 8.35 -5.16 6.29
N VAL A 58 9.41 -5.99 6.30
CA VAL A 58 10.46 -5.96 5.25
C VAL A 58 9.85 -6.24 3.87
N ILE A 59 8.97 -7.23 3.76
CA ILE A 59 8.36 -7.59 2.48
C ILE A 59 7.42 -6.46 2.01
N VAL A 60 6.67 -5.80 2.90
CA VAL A 60 5.81 -4.65 2.55
C VAL A 60 6.65 -3.46 2.09
N ILE A 61 7.79 -3.16 2.74
CA ILE A 61 8.74 -2.13 2.27
C ILE A 61 9.12 -2.41 0.81
N LEU A 62 9.58 -3.64 0.51
CA LEU A 62 9.98 -4.02 -0.83
C LEU A 62 8.82 -3.98 -1.83
N GLN A 63 7.63 -4.46 -1.44
CA GLN A 63 6.41 -4.41 -2.24
C GLN A 63 6.12 -2.98 -2.68
N PHE A 64 6.08 -2.03 -1.74
CA PHE A 64 5.70 -0.64 -2.03
C PHE A 64 6.75 0.08 -2.89
N LEU A 65 8.04 -0.12 -2.61
CA LEU A 65 9.12 0.45 -3.44
C LEU A 65 9.08 -0.08 -4.88
N LEU A 66 8.80 -1.37 -5.08
CA LEU A 66 8.69 -1.98 -6.41
C LEU A 66 7.45 -1.53 -7.20
N MET A 67 6.45 -0.91 -6.55
CA MET A 67 5.32 -0.30 -7.27
C MET A 67 5.67 1.04 -7.93
N ILE A 68 6.72 1.74 -7.48
CA ILE A 68 7.09 3.07 -8.00
C ILE A 68 7.30 3.06 -9.53
N PRO A 69 8.06 2.11 -10.12
CA PRO A 69 8.16 1.97 -11.57
C PRO A 69 6.81 1.83 -12.29
N ALA A 70 5.85 1.12 -11.67
CA ALA A 70 4.53 0.90 -12.24
C ALA A 70 3.71 2.19 -12.29
N LEU A 71 3.81 3.03 -11.26
CA LEU A 71 3.19 4.37 -11.23
C LEU A 71 3.74 5.28 -12.34
N VAL A 72 5.06 5.29 -12.52
CA VAL A 72 5.72 6.06 -13.59
C VAL A 72 5.27 5.56 -14.97
N ALA A 73 5.20 4.25 -15.17
CA ALA A 73 4.73 3.67 -16.43
C ALA A 73 3.25 3.98 -16.67
N LEU A 74 2.41 3.93 -15.63
CA LEU A 74 0.99 4.27 -15.72
C LEU A 74 0.79 5.74 -16.08
N HIS A 75 1.59 6.65 -15.50
CA HIS A 75 1.63 8.06 -15.89
C HIS A 75 1.93 8.22 -17.38
N LYS A 76 3.02 7.62 -17.86
CA LYS A 76 3.40 7.67 -19.29
C LYS A 76 2.32 7.12 -20.20
N LEU A 77 1.67 6.02 -19.79
CA LEU A 77 0.58 5.43 -20.55
C LEU A 77 -0.64 6.36 -20.61
N SER A 78 -0.92 7.08 -19.53
CA SER A 78 -2.07 7.99 -19.45
C SER A 78 -1.95 9.24 -20.32
N HIS A 79 -0.74 9.74 -20.57
CA HIS A 79 -0.50 10.90 -21.46
C HIS A 79 -0.83 10.62 -22.92
N LYS A 80 -1.12 9.36 -23.29
CA LYS A 80 -1.64 9.02 -24.62
C LYS A 80 -3.14 9.36 -24.77
N GLN A 81 -3.80 9.87 -23.74
CA GLN A 81 -5.21 10.24 -23.75
C GLN A 81 -5.43 11.72 -23.39
N LEU A 82 -6.57 12.26 -23.82
CA LEU A 82 -6.97 13.66 -23.59
C LEU A 82 -7.01 14.05 -22.11
N GLN A 83 -7.38 13.12 -21.21
CA GLN A 83 -7.42 13.33 -19.76
C GLN A 83 -6.44 12.38 -19.06
N GLY A 84 -5.15 12.65 -19.24
CA GLY A 84 -4.06 11.90 -18.61
C GLY A 84 -3.84 12.25 -17.14
N MET A 85 -3.09 11.41 -16.44
CA MET A 85 -2.68 11.65 -15.05
C MET A 85 -1.72 12.82 -14.97
N SER A 86 -1.98 13.77 -14.07
CA SER A 86 -1.10 14.94 -13.86
C SER A 86 0.21 14.54 -13.15
N ARG A 87 1.24 15.38 -13.26
CA ARG A 87 2.51 15.20 -12.52
C ARG A 87 2.30 15.24 -11.00
N ALA A 88 1.38 16.08 -10.53
CA ALA A 88 1.01 16.15 -9.12
C ALA A 88 0.41 14.82 -8.66
N THR A 89 -0.48 14.22 -9.45
CA THR A 89 -1.07 12.91 -9.15
C THR A 89 0.01 11.82 -9.10
N LEU A 90 0.95 11.81 -10.04
CA LEU A 90 2.11 10.90 -9.98
C LEU A 90 2.92 11.10 -8.68
N ALA A 91 3.27 12.35 -8.37
CA ALA A 91 4.06 12.69 -7.19
C ALA A 91 3.36 12.25 -5.90
N THR A 92 2.05 12.50 -5.76
CA THR A 92 1.26 12.05 -4.60
C THR A 92 1.33 10.54 -4.41
N GLY A 93 1.20 9.76 -5.50
CA GLY A 93 1.30 8.31 -5.42
C GLY A 93 2.70 7.84 -5.01
N ILE A 94 3.76 8.41 -5.58
CA ILE A 94 5.15 8.08 -5.20
C ILE A 94 5.43 8.47 -3.75
N VAL A 95 5.01 9.65 -3.32
CA VAL A 95 5.20 10.13 -1.94
C VAL A 95 4.48 9.19 -0.96
N ALA A 96 3.23 8.80 -1.25
CA ALA A 96 2.51 7.87 -0.40
C ALA A 96 3.21 6.50 -0.29
N LEU A 97 3.71 5.96 -1.41
CA LEU A 97 4.48 4.71 -1.41
C LEU A 97 5.78 4.83 -0.59
N SER A 98 6.54 5.90 -0.82
CA SER A 98 7.81 6.16 -0.14
C SER A 98 7.63 6.41 1.36
N LEU A 99 6.59 7.15 1.75
CA LEU A 99 6.27 7.38 3.16
C LEU A 99 5.85 6.10 3.87
N THR A 100 5.08 5.23 3.20
CA THR A 100 4.73 3.91 3.75
C THR A 100 5.98 3.10 4.04
N ALA A 101 6.90 3.01 3.07
CA ALA A 101 8.18 2.32 3.25
C ALA A 101 9.05 2.98 4.34
N LEU A 102 9.12 4.31 4.38
CA LEU A 102 9.90 5.04 5.38
C LEU A 102 9.38 4.82 6.80
N PHE A 103 8.07 4.85 7.00
CA PHE A 103 7.45 4.65 8.31
C PHE A 103 7.68 3.22 8.79
N LEU A 104 7.58 2.23 7.88
CA LEU A 104 7.95 0.85 8.18
C LEU A 104 9.43 0.69 8.56
N ILE A 105 10.34 1.50 7.99
CA ILE A 105 11.75 1.49 8.39
C ILE A 105 11.92 2.04 9.81
N PHE A 106 11.15 3.07 10.20
CA PHE A 106 11.22 3.67 11.54
C PHE A 106 10.64 2.80 12.67
N ILE A 107 9.89 1.74 12.33
CA ILE A 107 9.45 0.70 13.26
C ILE A 107 10.63 -0.15 13.78
N PHE A 108 11.70 -0.37 12.99
CA PHE A 108 12.86 -1.18 13.42
C PHE A 108 13.64 -0.59 14.61
N PRO A 109 13.97 0.72 14.61
CA PRO A 109 14.58 1.38 15.77
C PRO A 109 13.56 1.80 16.84
N TRP A 110 12.30 1.32 16.79
CA TRP A 110 11.25 1.66 17.76
C TRP A 110 10.94 3.17 17.84
N ILE A 111 11.19 3.90 16.74
CA ILE A 111 10.93 5.35 16.67
C ILE A 111 9.43 5.59 16.50
N MET A 112 8.75 4.78 15.68
CA MET A 112 7.31 4.86 15.40
C MET A 112 6.62 3.55 15.78
N SER A 113 5.37 3.66 16.22
CA SER A 113 4.45 2.52 16.36
C SER A 113 4.24 1.82 15.01
N ASP A 114 3.93 0.53 15.08
CA ASP A 114 3.63 -0.31 13.93
C ASP A 114 2.42 0.19 13.13
N GLU A 115 1.59 1.04 13.70
CA GLU A 115 0.33 1.47 13.06
C GLU A 115 0.50 2.73 12.19
N TYR A 116 1.59 3.49 12.36
CA TYR A 116 1.79 4.77 11.65
C TYR A 116 1.82 4.64 10.14
N TYR A 117 2.35 3.53 9.60
CA TYR A 117 2.43 3.34 8.15
C TYR A 117 1.03 3.21 7.49
N MET A 118 -0.02 2.95 8.28
CA MET A 118 -1.39 2.89 7.79
C MET A 118 -1.89 4.25 7.27
N ILE A 119 -1.33 5.36 7.74
CA ILE A 119 -1.67 6.72 7.29
C ILE A 119 -1.23 6.95 5.83
N PRO A 120 0.07 6.87 5.47
CA PRO A 120 0.48 7.00 4.08
C PRO A 120 -0.08 5.87 3.19
N GLN A 121 -0.37 4.69 3.74
CA GLN A 121 -1.10 3.64 3.04
C GLN A 121 -2.53 4.07 2.66
N ALA A 122 -3.26 4.73 3.55
CA ALA A 122 -4.59 5.27 3.22
C ALA A 122 -4.52 6.40 2.20
N MET A 123 -3.49 7.25 2.25
CA MET A 123 -3.24 8.24 1.18
C MET A 123 -3.06 7.55 -0.17
N PHE A 124 -2.33 6.43 -0.21
CA PHE A 124 -2.21 5.61 -1.41
C PHE A 124 -3.54 4.97 -1.83
N GLY A 125 -4.39 4.59 -0.87
CA GLY A 125 -5.76 4.14 -1.12
C GLY A 125 -6.63 5.19 -1.83
N VAL A 126 -6.63 6.42 -1.33
CA VAL A 126 -7.31 7.56 -1.98
C VAL A 126 -6.75 7.79 -3.39
N TRP A 127 -5.42 7.75 -3.53
CA TRP A 127 -4.76 7.87 -4.83
C TRP A 127 -5.23 6.78 -5.81
N LEU A 128 -5.36 5.53 -5.37
CA LEU A 128 -5.87 4.44 -6.20
C LEU A 128 -7.30 4.70 -6.67
N ILE A 129 -8.17 5.20 -5.79
CA ILE A 129 -9.55 5.56 -6.16
C ILE A 129 -9.54 6.61 -7.27
N VAL A 130 -8.81 7.70 -7.05
CA VAL A 130 -8.74 8.84 -7.99
C VAL A 130 -8.16 8.41 -9.34
N VAL A 131 -7.03 7.70 -9.35
CA VAL A 131 -6.36 7.31 -10.61
C VAL A 131 -7.18 6.28 -11.38
N ASN A 132 -7.76 5.29 -10.70
CA ASN A 132 -8.62 4.33 -11.39
C ASN A 132 -9.92 4.98 -11.90
N TRP A 133 -10.41 6.03 -11.25
CA TRP A 133 -11.53 6.83 -11.77
C TRP A 133 -11.12 7.59 -13.04
N GLN A 134 -10.00 8.31 -13.02
CA GLN A 134 -9.55 9.16 -14.14
C GLN A 134 -9.13 8.39 -15.39
N LEU A 135 -8.58 7.18 -15.25
CA LEU A 135 -7.99 6.43 -16.37
C LEU A 135 -9.02 5.65 -17.21
N SER A 136 -10.20 6.25 -17.46
CA SER A 136 -11.22 5.71 -18.38
C SER A 136 -10.71 5.72 -19.82
N GLY A 137 -10.37 4.54 -20.35
CA GLY A 137 -9.83 4.38 -21.70
C GLY A 137 -8.40 3.87 -21.70
N VAL A 138 -7.65 4.08 -20.63
CA VAL A 138 -6.33 3.46 -20.43
C VAL A 138 -6.48 2.11 -19.77
N LEU A 139 -7.23 2.03 -18.67
CA LEU A 139 -7.50 0.81 -17.93
C LEU A 139 -8.89 0.25 -18.34
N SER A 140 -9.02 -1.07 -18.43
CA SER A 140 -10.31 -1.71 -18.67
C SER A 140 -11.22 -1.52 -17.46
N ARG A 141 -12.54 -1.48 -17.68
CA ARG A 141 -13.55 -1.26 -16.62
C ARG A 141 -13.34 -2.14 -15.38
N GLY A 142 -13.05 -3.44 -15.57
CA GLY A 142 -12.79 -4.36 -14.45
C GLY A 142 -11.58 -3.98 -13.58
N ILE A 143 -10.44 -3.66 -14.20
CA ILE A 143 -9.21 -3.26 -13.48
C ILE A 143 -9.45 -1.96 -12.69
N ARG A 144 -10.22 -1.02 -13.28
CA ARG A 144 -10.55 0.25 -12.63
C ARG A 144 -11.41 0.04 -11.39
N TRP A 145 -12.53 -0.67 -11.54
CA TRP A 145 -13.41 -0.97 -10.41
C TRP A 145 -12.68 -1.74 -9.32
N PHE A 146 -11.88 -2.74 -9.70
CA PHE A 146 -11.09 -3.49 -8.73
C PHE A 146 -10.09 -2.60 -8.00
N GLY A 147 -9.39 -1.70 -8.71
CA GLY A 147 -8.47 -0.74 -8.08
C GLY A 147 -9.14 0.26 -7.16
N MET A 148 -10.37 0.70 -7.47
CA MET A 148 -11.15 1.55 -6.57
C MET A 148 -11.56 0.79 -5.30
N VAL A 149 -11.98 -0.48 -5.41
CA VAL A 149 -12.30 -1.32 -4.25
C VAL A 149 -11.07 -1.53 -3.35
N VAL A 150 -9.92 -1.83 -3.96
CA VAL A 150 -8.62 -1.92 -3.25
C VAL A 150 -8.34 -0.61 -2.51
N GLY A 151 -8.49 0.52 -3.19
CA GLY A 151 -8.25 1.84 -2.62
C GLY A 151 -9.17 2.17 -1.44
N VAL A 152 -10.46 1.80 -1.51
CA VAL A 152 -11.40 1.92 -0.40
C VAL A 152 -10.94 1.06 0.78
N GLY A 153 -10.52 -0.18 0.55
CA GLY A 153 -10.01 -1.04 1.61
C GLY A 153 -8.79 -0.45 2.33
N LEU A 154 -7.82 0.08 1.58
CA LEU A 154 -6.63 0.74 2.17
C LEU A 154 -7.01 2.02 2.95
N LEU A 155 -7.99 2.77 2.47
CA LEU A 155 -8.52 3.93 3.19
C LEU A 155 -9.15 3.51 4.53
N LEU A 156 -9.95 2.42 4.55
CA LEU A 156 -10.52 1.89 5.79
C LEU A 156 -9.44 1.49 6.80
N VAL A 157 -8.31 0.92 6.34
CA VAL A 157 -7.17 0.59 7.21
C VAL A 157 -6.56 1.83 7.86
N GLY A 158 -6.39 2.95 7.14
CA GLY A 158 -5.91 4.18 7.78
C GLY A 158 -6.96 4.88 8.65
N ILE A 159 -8.25 4.72 8.34
CA ILE A 159 -9.34 5.19 9.21
C ILE A 159 -9.31 4.45 10.54
N PHE A 160 -9.01 3.15 10.55
CA PHE A 160 -8.81 2.40 11.79
C PHE A 160 -7.77 3.09 12.67
N GLU A 161 -6.59 3.41 12.14
CA GLU A 161 -5.50 4.00 12.93
C GLU A 161 -5.92 5.34 13.57
N VAL A 162 -6.45 6.25 12.75
CA VAL A 162 -6.91 7.57 13.23
C VAL A 162 -8.05 7.42 14.24
N GLY A 163 -9.00 6.52 13.96
CA GLY A 163 -10.15 6.27 14.84
C GLY A 163 -9.74 5.63 16.15
N TYR A 164 -8.80 4.68 16.14
CA TYR A 164 -8.30 4.00 17.32
C TYR A 164 -7.61 4.97 18.26
N ALA A 165 -6.75 5.84 17.71
CA ALA A 165 -6.08 6.87 18.49
C ALA A 165 -7.04 7.86 19.16
N ILE A 166 -8.13 8.23 18.50
CA ILE A 166 -9.11 9.20 19.01
C ILE A 166 -10.08 8.57 20.01
N PHE A 167 -10.60 7.38 19.70
CA PHE A 167 -11.75 6.81 20.41
C PHE A 167 -11.42 5.65 21.35
N VAL A 168 -10.22 5.04 21.25
CA VAL A 168 -9.84 3.87 22.05
C VAL A 168 -8.65 4.19 22.92
N ASN A 169 -7.48 4.45 22.31
CA ASN A 169 -6.26 4.74 23.04
C ASN A 169 -5.25 5.46 22.13
N PRO A 170 -4.76 6.67 22.49
CA PRO A 170 -3.77 7.39 21.70
C PRO A 170 -2.35 6.77 21.77
N ILE A 171 -2.17 5.62 22.41
CA ILE A 171 -0.87 4.98 22.62
C ILE A 171 -0.12 4.68 21.31
N GLY A 172 -0.86 4.36 20.24
CA GLY A 172 -0.30 4.18 18.88
C GLY A 172 0.37 5.45 18.34
N LEU A 173 -0.01 6.63 18.85
CA LEU A 173 0.56 7.93 18.45
C LEU A 173 1.76 8.40 19.30
N ARG A 174 2.30 7.57 20.19
CA ARG A 174 3.44 7.96 21.03
C ARG A 174 4.77 7.78 20.29
N ILE A 175 5.68 8.73 20.52
CA ILE A 175 7.06 8.72 20.00
C ILE A 175 8.01 8.99 21.19
N PRO A 176 8.96 8.09 21.50
CA PRO A 176 9.19 6.79 20.87
C PRO A 176 8.03 5.81 21.11
N ALA A 177 8.00 4.72 20.34
CA ALA A 177 6.97 3.69 20.48
C ALA A 177 7.02 3.07 21.88
N VAL A 178 5.86 2.82 22.47
CA VAL A 178 5.75 2.16 23.79
C VAL A 178 6.01 0.66 23.61
N PRO A 179 6.83 0.03 24.47
CA PRO A 179 7.01 -1.42 24.46
C PRO A 179 5.68 -2.16 24.60
N ILE A 180 5.54 -3.29 23.91
CA ILE A 180 4.27 -4.04 23.88
C ILE A 180 3.90 -4.57 25.27
N GLU A 181 4.90 -4.81 26.11
CA GLU A 181 4.76 -5.27 27.49
C GLU A 181 4.09 -4.22 28.41
N GLU A 182 4.13 -2.95 28.03
CA GLU A 182 3.57 -1.82 28.79
C GLU A 182 2.21 -1.36 28.24
N LEU A 183 1.70 -2.02 27.19
CA LEU A 183 0.42 -1.68 26.57
C LEU A 183 -0.77 -2.23 27.37
N GLU A 184 -1.40 -1.37 28.18
CA GLU A 184 -2.75 -1.62 28.68
C GLU A 184 -3.78 -1.27 27.60
N ILE A 185 -4.22 -2.28 26.84
CA ILE A 185 -5.22 -2.10 25.79
C ILE A 185 -6.62 -2.35 26.36
N PRO A 186 -7.55 -1.38 26.34
CA PRO A 186 -8.93 -1.60 26.74
C PRO A 186 -9.67 -2.40 25.65
N VAL A 187 -9.50 -3.72 25.67
CA VAL A 187 -9.96 -4.63 24.60
C VAL A 187 -11.49 -4.63 24.43
N GLU A 188 -12.26 -4.35 25.50
CA GLU A 188 -13.72 -4.56 25.51
C GLU A 188 -14.58 -3.31 25.27
N THR A 189 -14.01 -2.22 24.75
CA THR A 189 -14.84 -1.05 24.41
C THR A 189 -15.60 -1.23 23.08
N THR A 190 -16.83 -0.74 23.00
CA THR A 190 -17.62 -0.75 21.75
C THR A 190 -16.89 -0.09 20.59
N ALA A 191 -16.17 1.02 20.86
CA ALA A 191 -15.36 1.70 19.86
C ALA A 191 -14.25 0.79 19.32
N ASN A 192 -13.54 0.08 20.21
CA ASN A 192 -12.50 -0.87 19.82
C ASN A 192 -13.02 -1.96 18.89
N ILE A 193 -14.18 -2.56 19.22
CA ILE A 193 -14.81 -3.61 18.42
C ILE A 193 -15.19 -3.08 17.03
N ILE A 194 -15.81 -1.90 16.95
CA ILE A 194 -16.22 -1.29 15.68
C ILE A 194 -14.99 -1.02 14.79
N LEU A 195 -13.95 -0.42 15.37
CA LEU A 195 -12.73 -0.08 14.65
C LEU A 195 -12.00 -1.33 14.15
N HIS A 196 -11.88 -2.37 14.98
CA HIS A 196 -11.29 -3.63 14.53
C HIS A 196 -12.08 -4.29 13.39
N ASN A 197 -13.42 -4.21 13.40
CA ASN A 197 -14.21 -4.67 12.26
C ASN A 197 -13.92 -3.88 10.98
N ILE A 198 -13.76 -2.55 11.09
CA ILE A 198 -13.33 -1.70 9.96
C ILE A 198 -11.95 -2.14 9.45
N LEU A 199 -11.01 -2.40 10.35
CA LEU A 199 -9.67 -2.89 10.00
C LEU A 199 -9.72 -4.24 9.28
N VAL A 200 -10.52 -5.19 9.78
CA VAL A 200 -10.67 -6.52 9.16
C VAL A 200 -11.24 -6.40 7.75
N ILE A 201 -12.33 -5.64 7.58
CA ILE A 201 -12.95 -5.40 6.27
C ILE A 201 -11.95 -4.72 5.33
N GLY A 202 -11.29 -3.65 5.80
CA GLY A 202 -10.26 -2.93 5.04
C GLY A 202 -9.08 -3.82 4.65
N SER A 203 -8.67 -4.73 5.53
CA SER A 203 -7.57 -5.67 5.28
C SER A 203 -7.92 -6.68 4.18
N PHE A 204 -9.12 -7.27 4.22
CA PHE A 204 -9.57 -8.16 3.14
C PHE A 204 -9.79 -7.41 1.83
N MET A 205 -10.41 -6.22 1.88
CA MET A 205 -10.74 -5.45 0.68
C MET A 205 -9.54 -4.77 0.04
N GLY A 206 -8.54 -4.36 0.82
CA GLY A 206 -7.41 -3.54 0.40
C GLY A 206 -6.08 -4.27 0.50
N VAL A 207 -5.69 -4.72 1.70
CA VAL A 207 -4.35 -5.32 1.93
C VAL A 207 -4.18 -6.64 1.17
N LEU A 208 -5.18 -7.53 1.22
CA LEU A 208 -5.14 -8.82 0.50
C LEU A 208 -5.26 -8.65 -1.02
N THR A 209 -6.07 -7.70 -1.49
CA THR A 209 -6.37 -7.54 -2.92
C THR A 209 -5.39 -6.64 -3.66
N LEU A 210 -4.71 -5.72 -2.97
CA LEU A 210 -3.68 -4.85 -3.54
C LEU A 210 -2.63 -5.66 -4.31
N PRO A 211 -2.04 -6.73 -3.75
CA PRO A 211 -1.11 -7.59 -4.48
C PRO A 211 -1.68 -8.14 -5.81
N ILE A 212 -2.94 -8.55 -5.80
CA ILE A 212 -3.64 -9.07 -6.98
C ILE A 212 -3.82 -7.96 -8.02
N TRP A 213 -4.24 -6.76 -7.59
CA TRP A 213 -4.41 -5.62 -8.48
C TRP A 213 -3.07 -5.22 -9.11
N THR A 214 -2.00 -5.21 -8.33
CA THR A 214 -0.64 -4.89 -8.79
C THR A 214 -0.15 -5.91 -9.83
N ILE A 215 -0.40 -7.22 -9.65
CA ILE A 215 -0.08 -8.24 -10.65
C ILE A 215 -0.86 -8.00 -11.95
N ILE A 216 -2.16 -7.72 -11.85
CA ILE A 216 -3.01 -7.47 -13.03
C ILE A 216 -2.53 -6.22 -13.78
N LEU A 217 -2.20 -5.14 -13.06
CA LEU A 217 -1.59 -3.95 -13.65
C LEU A 217 -0.27 -4.29 -14.34
N GLY A 218 0.60 -5.06 -13.68
CA GLY A 218 1.88 -5.48 -14.26
C GLY A 218 1.72 -6.24 -15.57
N ARG A 219 0.82 -7.23 -15.59
CA ARG A 219 0.47 -7.98 -16.82
C ARG A 219 -0.03 -7.07 -17.93
N LYS A 220 -0.80 -6.03 -17.60
CA LYS A 220 -1.25 -5.03 -18.58
C LYS A 220 -0.07 -4.24 -19.14
N LEU A 221 0.84 -3.76 -18.30
CA LEU A 221 2.02 -3.01 -18.72
C LEU A 221 2.93 -3.85 -19.63
N LEU A 222 3.09 -5.13 -19.35
CA LEU A 222 3.83 -6.06 -20.21
C LEU A 222 3.24 -6.21 -21.63
N ARG A 223 1.95 -5.92 -21.81
CA ARG A 223 1.24 -6.04 -23.09
C ARG A 223 1.18 -4.74 -23.90
N VAL A 224 1.72 -3.64 -23.36
CA VAL A 224 1.76 -2.35 -24.09
C VAL A 224 2.72 -2.48 -25.26
N LYS A 225 2.20 -2.44 -26.49
CA LYS A 225 3.01 -2.38 -27.70
C LYS A 225 3.62 -0.97 -27.84
N VAL A 226 4.93 -0.89 -27.98
CA VAL A 226 5.61 0.36 -28.37
C VAL A 226 5.37 0.53 -29.87
N VAL A 227 4.39 1.35 -30.24
CA VAL A 227 4.26 1.81 -31.62
C VAL A 227 5.37 2.85 -31.79
N GLN A 228 6.41 2.51 -32.56
CA GLN A 228 7.37 3.51 -33.01
C GLN A 228 6.62 4.52 -33.90
N PRO A 229 6.80 5.84 -33.70
CA PRO A 229 6.29 6.80 -34.66
C PRO A 229 6.94 6.46 -36.02
N LEU A 230 6.10 6.37 -37.06
CA LEU A 230 6.58 6.31 -38.44
C LEU A 230 7.38 7.59 -38.68
N THR A 231 8.70 7.46 -38.72
CA THR A 231 9.64 8.51 -39.15
C THR A 231 9.54 8.71 -40.64
#